data_AF-A0A6N9YPX1-F1
#
_entry.id   AF-A0A6N9YPX1-F1
#
_cell.length_a   1.000
_cell.length_b   1.000
_cell.length_c   1.000
_cell.angle_alpha   90.00
_cell.angle_beta   90.00
_cell.angle_gamma   90.00
#
_symmetry.space_group_name_H-M   'P 1'
#
loop_
_entity.id
_entity.type
_entity.pdbx_description
1 polymer ?
#
loop_
_entity_poly.entity_id
_entity_poly.type
_entity_poly.pdbx_seq_one_letter_code
_entity_poly.pdbx_strand_id
1 'polypeptide(L)'
;MSPEEYLGAVKAVAWEAADYLPAERLAEVHSLIDHGEPAEGLCSLAWAIVNEQVQVPAALINAIYEFTAEVIEDEFMPTDLRKFQLSDGGR
;
A
#
# COMPACT_ATOMS: atom_id res chain seq x y z
N MET A 1 -13.87 1.50 12.73
CA MET A 1 -12.45 1.54 13.16
C MET A 1 -12.21 2.92 13.77
N SER A 2 -11.60 2.98 14.95
CA SER A 2 -11.13 4.24 15.54
C SER A 2 -9.91 4.79 14.77
N PRO A 3 -9.58 6.08 14.89
CA PRO A 3 -8.40 6.64 14.22
C PRO A 3 -7.08 5.95 14.58
N GLU A 4 -6.94 5.50 15.84
CA GLU A 4 -5.73 4.79 16.30
C GLU A 4 -5.64 3.38 15.69
N GLU A 5 -6.76 2.65 15.65
CA GLU A 5 -6.82 1.34 14.99
C GLU A 5 -6.54 1.47 13.49
N TYR A 6 -7.02 2.52 12.85
CA TYR A 6 -6.74 2.80 11.44
C TYR A 6 -5.26 3.08 11.20
N LEU A 7 -4.67 3.98 11.97
CA LEU A 7 -3.24 4.26 11.86
C LEU A 7 -2.39 3.02 12.11
N GLY A 8 -2.76 2.20 13.10
CA GLY A 8 -2.10 0.92 13.36
C GLY A 8 -2.19 -0.05 12.17
N ALA A 9 -3.37 -0.17 11.56
CA ALA A 9 -3.58 -1.02 10.40
C ALA A 9 -2.79 -0.54 9.18
N VAL A 10 -2.80 0.76 8.88
CA VAL A 10 -2.01 1.35 7.78
C VAL A 10 -0.51 1.12 7.98
N LYS A 11 0.00 1.32 9.20
CA LYS A 11 1.41 1.05 9.53
C LYS A 11 1.77 -0.42 9.33
N ALA A 12 0.87 -1.33 9.71
CA ALA A 12 1.08 -2.77 9.50
C ALA A 12 1.20 -3.11 8.00
N VAL A 13 0.35 -2.54 7.15
CA VAL A 13 0.43 -2.73 5.68
C VAL A 13 1.76 -2.22 5.13
N ALA A 14 2.21 -1.03 5.53
CA ALA A 14 3.49 -0.49 5.10
C ALA A 14 4.69 -1.32 5.57
N TRP A 15 4.61 -1.93 6.75
CA TRP A 15 5.63 -2.85 7.24
C TRP A 15 5.64 -4.18 6.49
N GLU A 16 4.48 -4.76 6.18
CA GLU A 16 4.39 -5.98 5.37
C GLU A 16 5.00 -5.77 3.96
N ALA A 17 4.86 -4.56 3.40
CA ALA A 17 5.48 -4.22 2.12
C ALA A 17 7.02 -4.25 2.13
N ALA A 18 7.67 -4.22 3.30
CA ALA A 18 9.13 -4.30 3.43
C ALA A 18 9.74 -5.62 2.94
N ASP A 19 8.94 -6.67 2.87
CA ASP A 19 9.38 -7.96 2.32
C ASP A 19 9.45 -7.95 0.78
N TYR A 20 8.86 -6.95 0.12
CA TYR A 20 8.69 -6.91 -1.33
C TYR A 20 9.35 -5.71 -2.01
N LEU A 21 9.47 -4.60 -1.28
CA LEU A 21 9.97 -3.33 -1.81
C LEU A 21 11.32 -2.94 -1.19
N PRO A 22 12.19 -2.26 -1.95
CA PRO A 22 13.41 -1.72 -1.40
C PRO A 22 13.10 -0.62 -0.36
N ALA A 23 13.92 -0.56 0.70
CA ALA A 23 13.74 0.38 1.81
C ALA A 23 13.63 1.85 1.38
N GLU A 24 14.32 2.23 0.30
CA GLU A 24 14.27 3.59 -0.25
C GLU A 24 12.87 3.99 -0.71
N ARG A 25 12.07 3.06 -1.23
CA ARG A 25 10.68 3.30 -1.63
C ARG A 25 9.74 3.42 -0.44
N LEU A 26 10.05 2.70 0.63
CA LEU A 26 9.24 2.72 1.85
C LEU A 26 9.53 3.93 2.73
N ALA A 27 10.68 4.59 2.55
CA ALA A 27 11.02 5.81 3.30
C ALA A 27 9.97 6.92 3.09
N GLU A 28 9.51 7.11 1.85
CA GLU A 28 8.47 8.10 1.52
C GLU A 28 7.11 7.69 2.11
N VAL A 29 6.73 6.43 1.96
CA VAL A 29 5.50 5.86 2.52
C VAL A 29 5.43 6.07 4.04
N HIS A 30 6.50 5.72 4.76
CA HIS A 30 6.57 5.91 6.20
C HIS A 30 6.55 7.38 6.61
N SER A 31 7.25 8.24 5.86
CA SER A 31 7.21 9.68 6.09
C SER A 31 5.78 10.23 6.00
N LEU A 32 5.02 9.89 4.97
CA LEU A 32 3.63 10.35 4.83
C LEU A 32 2.74 9.88 5.99
N ILE A 33 2.84 8.59 6.34
CA ILE A 33 2.06 8.02 7.46
C ILE A 33 2.41 8.71 8.79
N ASP A 34 3.69 8.94 9.07
CA ASP A 34 4.12 9.55 10.32
C ASP A 34 3.80 11.06 10.41
N HIS A 35 3.61 11.73 9.27
CA HIS A 35 3.14 13.12 9.21
C HIS A 35 1.61 13.28 9.24
N GLY A 36 0.86 12.18 9.41
CA GLY A 36 -0.59 12.22 9.50
C GLY A 36 -1.31 12.16 8.15
N GLU A 37 -0.61 11.71 7.10
CA GLU A 37 -1.14 11.50 5.74
C GLU A 37 -1.11 9.99 5.39
N PRO A 38 -1.82 9.13 6.16
CA PRO A 38 -1.74 7.68 6.02
C PRO A 38 -2.30 7.16 4.68
N ALA A 39 -3.37 7.78 4.15
CA ALA A 39 -3.97 7.36 2.90
C ALA A 39 -3.07 7.70 1.71
N GLU A 40 -2.44 8.87 1.73
CA GLU A 40 -1.43 9.30 0.77
C GLU A 40 -0.20 8.38 0.84
N GLY A 41 0.20 7.96 2.04
CA GLY A 41 1.24 6.94 2.23
C GLY A 41 0.92 5.63 1.51
N LEU A 42 -0.32 5.13 1.62
CA LEU A 42 -0.74 3.91 0.92
C LEU A 42 -0.91 4.10 -0.59
N CYS A 43 -1.32 5.30 -1.04
CA CYS A 43 -1.32 5.64 -2.46
C CYS A 43 0.12 5.64 -3.02
N SER A 44 1.07 6.23 -2.30
CA SER A 44 2.50 6.18 -2.65
C SER A 44 3.02 4.73 -2.68
N LEU A 45 2.60 3.90 -1.72
CA LEU A 45 2.92 2.47 -1.71
C LEU A 45 2.40 1.75 -2.96
N ALA A 46 1.16 2.02 -3.39
CA ALA A 46 0.60 1.46 -4.62
C ALA A 46 1.45 1.81 -5.84
N TRP A 47 1.86 3.07 -5.97
CA TRP A 47 2.75 3.51 -7.04
C TRP A 47 4.13 2.87 -6.95
N ALA A 48 4.68 2.69 -5.75
CA ALA A 48 5.95 1.98 -5.58
C ALA A 48 5.87 0.54 -6.09
N ILE A 49 4.79 -0.20 -5.78
CA ILE A 49 4.57 -1.57 -6.28
C ILE A 49 4.58 -1.60 -7.81
N VAL A 50 3.84 -0.70 -8.44
CA VAL A 50 3.73 -0.62 -9.92
C VAL A 50 5.05 -0.22 -10.57
N ASN A 51 5.72 0.81 -10.03
CA ASN A 51 6.96 1.35 -10.60
C ASN A 51 8.12 0.35 -10.50
N GLU A 52 8.22 -0.36 -9.38
CA GLU A 52 9.23 -1.41 -9.18
C GLU A 52 8.84 -2.74 -9.85
N GLN A 53 7.61 -2.82 -10.38
CA GLN A 53 7.05 -4.01 -11.02
C GLN A 53 7.12 -5.28 -10.15
N VAL A 54 6.97 -5.12 -8.83
CA VAL A 54 7.08 -6.23 -7.87
C VAL A 54 5.72 -6.90 -7.69
N GLN A 55 5.72 -8.22 -7.55
CA GLN A 55 4.50 -8.93 -7.18
C GLN A 55 4.34 -9.00 -5.67
N VAL A 56 3.13 -8.71 -5.16
CA VAL A 56 2.80 -8.69 -3.73
C VAL A 56 1.55 -9.55 -3.43
N PRO A 57 1.32 -9.97 -2.18
CA PRO A 57 0.11 -10.71 -1.81
C PRO A 57 -1.16 -9.93 -2.13
N ALA A 58 -2.22 -10.66 -2.49
CA ALA A 58 -3.55 -10.09 -2.73
C ALA A 58 -4.07 -9.31 -1.52
N ALA A 59 -3.78 -9.81 -0.31
CA ALA A 59 -4.16 -9.18 0.94
C ALA A 59 -3.60 -7.75 1.06
N LEU A 60 -2.35 -7.55 0.64
CA LEU A 60 -1.69 -6.24 0.68
C LEU A 60 -2.35 -5.25 -0.29
N ILE A 61 -2.64 -5.68 -1.53
CA ILE A 61 -3.37 -4.85 -2.51
C ILE A 61 -4.78 -4.52 -2.03
N ASN A 62 -5.49 -5.50 -1.46
CA ASN A 62 -6.83 -5.29 -0.94
C ASN A 62 -6.83 -4.30 0.24
N ALA A 63 -5.86 -4.41 1.14
CA ALA A 63 -5.71 -3.49 2.26
C ALA A 63 -5.42 -2.06 1.80
N ILE A 64 -4.59 -1.88 0.76
CA ILE A 64 -4.38 -0.57 0.14
C ILE A 64 -5.71 0.01 -0.33
N TYR A 65 -6.46 -0.71 -1.17
CA TYR A 65 -7.75 -0.21 -1.67
C TYR A 65 -8.76 0.05 -0.55
N GLU A 66 -8.83 -0.83 0.46
CA GLU A 66 -9.74 -0.66 1.60
C GLU A 66 -9.44 0.64 2.36
N PHE A 67 -8.18 0.90 2.67
CA PHE A 67 -7.79 2.05 3.48
C PHE A 67 -7.69 3.37 2.72
N THR A 68 -7.78 3.34 1.38
CA THR A 68 -7.81 4.55 0.53
C THR A 68 -9.18 4.86 -0.07
N ALA A 69 -10.14 3.94 -0.08
CA ALA A 69 -11.39 4.01 -0.88
C ALA A 69 -12.25 5.29 -0.71
N GLU A 70 -12.26 5.91 0.48
CA GLU A 70 -13.05 7.11 0.76
C GLU A 70 -12.21 8.39 0.88
N VAL A 71 -10.90 8.28 0.67
CA VAL A 71 -9.94 9.37 0.91
C VAL A 71 -9.19 9.75 -0.37
N ILE A 72 -8.79 8.76 -1.16
CA ILE A 72 -8.03 8.95 -2.40
C ILE A 72 -8.97 8.66 -3.57
N GLU A 73 -9.13 9.64 -4.46
CA GLU A 73 -9.90 9.45 -5.68
C GLU A 73 -9.22 8.46 -6.63
N ASP A 74 -10.01 7.65 -7.33
CA ASP A 74 -9.52 6.58 -8.22
C ASP A 74 -8.51 7.09 -9.28
N GLU A 75 -8.61 8.35 -9.69
CA GLU A 75 -7.68 8.94 -10.67
C GLU A 75 -6.25 9.10 -10.15
N PHE A 76 -6.06 9.13 -8.83
CA PHE A 76 -4.74 9.18 -8.19
C PHE A 76 -4.15 7.79 -7.95
N MET A 77 -4.96 6.74 -8.03
CA MET A 77 -4.52 5.36 -7.86
C MET A 77 -3.95 4.78 -9.16
N PRO A 78 -2.90 3.93 -9.10
CA PRO A 78 -2.40 3.26 -10.30
C PRO A 78 -3.45 2.29 -10.86
N THR A 79 -3.81 2.50 -12.14
CA THR A 79 -4.88 1.74 -12.82
C THR A 79 -4.63 0.24 -12.95
N ASP A 80 -3.40 -0.23 -12.77
CA ASP A 80 -2.97 -1.60 -12.99
C ASP A 80 -2.41 -2.30 -11.74
N LEU A 81 -2.58 -1.72 -10.56
CA LEU A 81 -2.07 -2.31 -9.29
C LEU A 81 -2.42 -3.78 -9.14
N ARG A 82 -3.66 -4.18 -9.48
CA ARG A 82 -4.12 -5.57 -9.37
C ARG A 82 -3.35 -6.57 -10.25
N LYS A 83 -2.66 -6.12 -11.29
CA LYS A 83 -1.80 -6.99 -12.13
C LYS A 83 -0.55 -7.47 -11.39
N PHE A 84 -0.16 -6.75 -10.34
CA PHE A 84 0.99 -7.07 -9.48
C PHE A 84 0.61 -7.97 -8.31
N GLN A 85 -0.61 -8.50 -8.29
CA GLN A 85 -0.96 -9.55 -7.34
C GLN A 85 -0.15 -10.82 -7.65
N LEU A 86 0.52 -11.39 -6.64
CA LEU A 86 1.06 -12.74 -6.71
C LEU A 86 -0.07 -13.69 -7.12
N SER A 87 0.12 -14.35 -8.25
CA SER A 87 -0.76 -15.46 -8.62
C SER A 87 -0.59 -16.52 -7.53
N ASP A 88 -1.68 -16.95 -6.90
CA ASP A 88 -1.65 -18.10 -5.99
C ASP A 88 -1.13 -19.31 -6.79
N GLY A 89 0.18 -19.50 -6.76
CA GLY A 89 0.87 -20.61 -7.40
C GLY A 89 0.41 -21.87 -6.72
N GLY A 90 -0.42 -22.64 -7.44
CA GLY A 90 -0.97 -23.91 -7.03
C GLY A 90 0.05 -24.77 -6.30
N ARG A 91 -0.35 -25.26 -5.14
CA ARG A 91 0.24 -26.46 -4.57
C ARG A 91 -0.14 -27.68 -5.40
#